data_AF-A0A9P5R659-F1
#
_entry.id   AF-A0A9P5R659-F1
#
_cell.length_a   1.000
_cell.length_b   1.000
_cell.length_c   1.000
_cell.angle_alpha   90.00
_cell.angle_beta   90.00
_cell.angle_gamma   90.00
#
_symmetry.space_group_name_H-M   'P 1'
#
loop_
_entity.id
_entity.type
_entity.pdbx_description
1 polymer ?
#
loop_
_entity_poly.entity_id
_entity_poly.type
_entity_poly.pdbx_seq_one_letter_code
_entity_poly.pdbx_strand_id
1 'polypeptide(L)'
;MDHMNDANPHAHAVDGDHLSNPLIIIHVTCMITAYGILMPLGIMLGIRRHKYHVPVNALMFLVAMAGYFFGYGHHMFGIGEGVHDEDRGHEGGAGGDNMPEMPGMGDISKRAAGDTSAEHYGWSWNVSAHGAMGSLLLLLLFVQVGMGVYRKLTKTNPRLRLAWLSGQLPRKIHSYLGKAHLVLAYIQIVLGFIKFLDACPGQAFAQCASHIVMGGSFWWYGGIYIAYLVGSFPGVTRPEKYESLVMTVWGVINFTALHQWGTRWSHSDLQHTSLGMLWVAGGLLSLLLESQYSPLSQFIIRKNPLPAILIILTGYAMGQHAQYYMFATLIHTFFGYALMLGGVCRLIQLALRPAVSPLGEDDDNMEDDEVQDKGKSRHPGPGNENIPGLAKGETPVSAFFGFLSALGIISAGLLFQSAHEEQLNIIMYYLTDPSTYINWIMALAFFSVLYMMILTQAGKKKPSGSNGVSAKTYNRVRTRVDSEDRGQSLSRSDIEMSGFMELEE
;
A
#
# COMPACT_ATOMS: atom_id res chain seq x y z
N MET A 1 22.81 -4.37 32.70
CA MET A 1 22.55 -4.12 31.28
C MET A 1 22.62 -2.61 31.10
N ASP A 2 23.84 -2.08 31.06
CA ASP A 2 24.10 -0.63 31.01
C ASP A 2 24.60 -0.27 29.60
N HIS A 3 23.76 -0.46 28.58
CA HIS A 3 24.08 -0.16 27.16
C HIS A 3 23.33 1.07 26.61
N MET A 4 22.83 1.96 27.48
CA MET A 4 22.17 3.19 27.02
C MET A 4 23.14 4.20 26.37
N ASN A 5 24.45 3.97 26.41
CA ASN A 5 25.48 4.94 26.03
C ASN A 5 26.51 4.45 25.00
N ASP A 6 26.24 3.38 24.24
CA ASP A 6 27.09 3.07 23.09
C ASP A 6 26.73 4.06 21.98
N ALA A 7 27.35 5.24 22.02
CA ALA A 7 27.25 6.25 20.97
C ALA A 7 27.59 5.57 19.64
N ASN A 8 26.65 5.59 18.69
CA ASN A 8 26.85 4.98 17.38
C ASN A 8 28.03 5.69 16.70
N PRO A 9 29.18 5.00 16.49
CA PRO A 9 30.36 5.63 15.91
C PRO A 9 30.17 5.98 14.43
N HIS A 10 29.10 5.49 13.80
CA HIS A 10 28.71 5.76 12.42
C HIS A 10 27.58 6.79 12.29
N ALA A 11 27.11 7.38 13.40
CA ALA A 11 26.10 8.43 13.35
C ALA A 11 26.67 9.70 12.70
N HIS A 12 25.98 10.21 11.68
CA HIS A 12 26.41 11.37 10.91
C HIS A 12 25.21 12.24 10.54
N ALA A 13 25.46 13.53 10.27
CA ALA A 13 24.43 14.44 9.81
C ALA A 13 24.05 14.14 8.35
N VAL A 14 22.78 14.38 7.98
CA VAL A 14 22.36 14.42 6.56
C VAL A 14 23.26 15.37 5.78
N ASP A 15 23.67 14.95 4.58
CA ASP A 15 24.41 15.80 3.64
C ASP A 15 23.70 17.14 3.41
N GLY A 16 24.35 18.22 3.84
CA GLY A 16 23.77 19.56 3.88
C GLY A 16 23.46 20.16 2.51
N ASP A 17 24.12 19.68 1.45
CA ASP A 17 24.00 20.22 0.10
C ASP A 17 22.63 19.93 -0.52
N HIS A 18 22.00 18.81 -0.17
CA HIS A 18 20.66 18.46 -0.66
C HIS A 18 19.55 19.16 0.13
N LEU A 19 19.73 19.34 1.44
CA LEU A 19 18.71 19.95 2.31
C LEU A 19 18.66 21.47 2.19
N SER A 20 19.79 22.10 1.86
CA SER A 20 19.90 23.55 1.70
C SER A 20 19.49 24.05 0.31
N ASN A 21 19.41 23.17 -0.69
CA ASN A 21 19.09 23.57 -2.06
C ASN A 21 17.57 23.75 -2.27
N PRO A 22 17.07 24.99 -2.47
CA PRO A 22 15.65 25.24 -2.63
C PRO A 22 15.07 24.58 -3.89
N LEU A 23 15.87 24.36 -4.94
CA LEU A 23 15.41 23.71 -6.17
C LEU A 23 15.06 22.25 -5.93
N ILE A 24 15.87 21.53 -5.14
CA ILE A 24 15.62 20.13 -4.78
C ILE A 24 14.37 20.04 -3.89
N ILE A 25 14.22 20.94 -2.91
CA ILE A 25 13.04 20.96 -2.04
C ILE A 25 11.76 21.19 -2.87
N ILE A 26 11.79 22.15 -3.80
CA ILE A 26 10.66 22.40 -4.71
C ILE A 26 10.40 21.18 -5.60
N HIS A 27 11.45 20.57 -6.16
CA HIS A 27 11.34 19.34 -6.95
C HIS A 27 10.62 18.23 -6.17
N VAL A 28 11.11 17.90 -4.97
CA VAL A 28 10.54 16.87 -4.10
C VAL A 28 9.10 17.20 -3.76
N THR A 29 8.81 18.43 -3.34
CA THR A 29 7.47 18.87 -2.95
C THR A 29 6.47 18.76 -4.12
N CYS A 30 6.87 19.18 -5.31
CA CYS A 30 6.06 19.02 -6.52
C CYS A 30 5.83 17.54 -6.86
N MET A 31 6.88 16.71 -6.80
CA MET A 31 6.77 15.29 -7.15
C MET A 31 5.88 14.52 -6.17
N ILE A 32 6.02 14.74 -4.87
CA ILE A 32 5.15 14.13 -3.85
C ILE A 32 3.71 14.61 -4.01
N THR A 33 3.49 15.90 -4.32
CA THR A 33 2.14 16.42 -4.56
C THR A 33 1.50 15.79 -5.81
N ALA A 34 2.24 15.72 -6.91
CA ALA A 34 1.74 15.17 -8.18
C ALA A 34 1.48 13.66 -8.10
N TYR A 35 2.51 12.90 -7.74
CA TYR A 35 2.50 11.43 -7.79
C TYR A 35 1.99 10.79 -6.50
N GLY A 36 2.24 11.41 -5.35
CA GLY A 36 1.80 10.92 -4.04
C GLY A 36 0.38 11.28 -3.69
N ILE A 37 -0.18 12.40 -4.19
CA ILE A 37 -1.53 12.88 -3.80
C ILE A 37 -2.49 12.98 -5.00
N LEU A 38 -2.13 13.77 -6.02
CA LEU A 38 -3.06 14.09 -7.10
C LEU A 38 -3.31 12.89 -8.05
N MET A 39 -2.28 12.11 -8.36
CA MET A 39 -2.42 10.93 -9.23
C MET A 39 -3.34 9.86 -8.62
N PRO A 40 -3.13 9.37 -7.38
CA PRO A 40 -4.00 8.36 -6.78
C PRO A 40 -5.46 8.85 -6.70
N LEU A 41 -5.67 10.12 -6.32
CA LEU A 41 -6.98 10.75 -6.33
C LEU A 41 -7.58 10.79 -7.74
N GLY A 42 -6.80 11.20 -8.74
CA GLY A 42 -7.20 11.22 -10.14
C GLY A 42 -7.63 9.85 -10.66
N ILE A 43 -6.93 8.78 -10.29
CA ILE A 43 -7.26 7.39 -10.63
C ILE A 43 -8.57 6.97 -9.96
N MET A 44 -8.73 7.20 -8.65
CA MET A 44 -9.95 6.84 -7.91
C MET A 44 -11.19 7.55 -8.49
N LEU A 45 -11.08 8.84 -8.76
CA LEU A 45 -12.12 9.61 -9.45
C LEU A 45 -12.43 9.06 -10.85
N GLY A 46 -11.40 8.58 -11.57
CA GLY A 46 -11.54 7.96 -12.89
C GLY A 46 -12.31 6.64 -12.85
N ILE A 47 -12.00 5.76 -11.90
CA ILE A 47 -12.71 4.49 -11.67
C ILE A 47 -14.20 4.75 -11.42
N ARG A 48 -14.52 5.78 -10.64
CA ARG A 48 -15.90 6.19 -10.32
C ARG A 48 -16.58 7.04 -11.41
N ARG A 49 -15.90 7.31 -12.53
CA ARG A 49 -16.37 8.20 -13.63
C ARG A 49 -16.79 9.59 -13.13
N HIS A 50 -16.07 10.15 -12.16
CA HIS A 50 -16.36 11.45 -11.58
C HIS A 50 -15.92 12.61 -12.50
N LYS A 51 -16.67 13.73 -12.49
CA LYS A 51 -16.38 14.90 -13.36
C LYS A 51 -15.00 15.54 -13.12
N TYR A 52 -14.50 15.48 -11.89
CA TYR A 52 -13.19 16.02 -11.51
C TYR A 52 -12.01 15.14 -11.92
N HIS A 53 -12.23 13.96 -12.50
CA HIS A 53 -11.14 13.11 -12.99
C HIS A 53 -10.20 13.86 -13.96
N VAL A 54 -10.74 14.59 -14.94
CA VAL A 54 -9.91 15.31 -15.92
C VAL A 54 -9.23 16.54 -15.30
N PRO A 55 -9.91 17.44 -14.58
CA PRO A 55 -9.26 18.58 -13.91
C PRO A 55 -8.13 18.19 -12.96
N VAL A 56 -8.33 17.17 -12.12
CA VAL A 56 -7.32 16.72 -11.15
C VAL A 56 -6.10 16.14 -11.87
N ASN A 57 -6.28 15.34 -12.92
CA ASN A 57 -5.15 14.81 -13.70
C ASN A 57 -4.43 15.88 -14.52
N ALA A 58 -5.13 16.92 -14.98
CA ALA A 58 -4.50 18.07 -15.63
C ALA A 58 -3.64 18.86 -14.64
N LEU A 59 -4.14 19.11 -13.43
CA LEU A 59 -3.36 19.73 -12.36
C LEU A 59 -2.14 18.87 -11.99
N MET A 60 -2.33 17.56 -11.83
CA MET A 60 -1.24 16.61 -11.57
C MET A 60 -0.14 16.71 -12.62
N PHE A 61 -0.51 16.72 -13.91
CA PHE A 61 0.44 16.85 -15.01
C PHE A 61 1.24 18.16 -14.94
N LEU A 62 0.58 19.29 -14.68
CA LEU A 62 1.24 20.59 -14.57
C LEU A 62 2.23 20.62 -13.39
N VAL A 63 1.82 20.11 -12.23
CA VAL A 63 2.68 20.04 -11.04
C VAL A 63 3.86 19.09 -11.26
N ALA A 64 3.63 17.92 -11.89
CA ALA A 64 4.69 16.99 -12.25
C ALA A 64 5.71 17.65 -13.21
N MET A 65 5.23 18.47 -14.15
CA MET A 65 6.11 19.15 -15.09
C MET A 65 6.95 20.25 -14.45
N ALA A 66 6.35 21.03 -13.56
CA ALA A 66 7.11 21.97 -12.74
C ALA A 66 8.18 21.25 -11.91
N GLY A 67 7.81 20.16 -11.23
CA GLY A 67 8.75 19.35 -10.47
C GLY A 67 9.90 18.83 -11.33
N TYR A 68 9.61 18.29 -12.52
CA TYR A 68 10.64 17.73 -13.41
C TYR A 68 11.60 18.81 -13.89
N PHE A 69 11.06 19.99 -14.23
CA PHE A 69 11.85 21.15 -14.62
C PHE A 69 12.83 21.57 -13.51
N PHE A 70 12.40 21.63 -12.25
CA PHE A 70 13.29 21.99 -11.14
C PHE A 70 14.33 20.90 -10.82
N GLY A 71 13.97 19.62 -10.98
CA GLY A 71 14.91 18.51 -10.83
C GLY A 71 15.99 18.49 -11.91
N TYR A 72 15.62 18.74 -13.16
CA TYR A 72 16.57 18.87 -14.27
C TYR A 72 17.37 20.18 -14.20
N GLY A 73 16.71 21.26 -13.79
CA GLY A 73 17.30 22.57 -13.59
C GLY A 73 18.42 22.56 -12.56
N HIS A 74 18.31 21.75 -11.49
CA HIS A 74 19.41 21.57 -10.54
C HIS A 74 20.72 21.12 -11.23
N HIS A 75 20.63 20.16 -12.16
CA HIS A 75 21.78 19.70 -12.93
C HIS A 75 22.27 20.72 -13.98
N MET A 76 21.35 21.45 -14.61
CA MET A 76 21.68 22.40 -15.69
C MET A 76 22.21 23.75 -15.20
N PHE A 77 21.72 24.24 -14.07
CA PHE A 77 22.10 25.56 -13.55
C PHE A 77 23.34 25.52 -12.66
N GLY A 78 23.89 24.33 -12.36
CA GLY A 78 25.17 24.19 -11.66
C GLY A 78 25.23 24.88 -10.29
N ILE A 79 24.07 25.19 -9.69
CA ILE A 79 24.00 25.80 -8.36
C ILE A 79 24.11 24.67 -7.33
N GLY A 80 25.29 24.07 -7.25
CA GLY A 80 25.57 22.93 -6.36
C GLY A 80 26.93 22.25 -6.60
N GLU A 81 27.45 22.25 -7.83
CA GLU A 81 28.83 21.81 -8.09
C GLU A 81 29.78 23.01 -7.99
N GLY A 82 29.87 23.56 -6.79
CA GLY A 82 31.01 24.37 -6.39
C GLY A 82 32.10 23.44 -5.85
N VAL A 83 33.04 23.04 -6.71
CA VAL A 83 34.46 22.88 -6.37
C VAL A 83 34.74 22.27 -4.98
N HIS A 84 34.72 20.93 -4.80
CA HIS A 84 35.42 20.24 -3.69
C HIS A 84 35.61 18.73 -3.96
N ASP A 85 36.03 18.34 -5.18
CA ASP A 85 36.56 16.98 -5.44
C ASP A 85 38.06 16.98 -5.84
N GLU A 86 38.77 18.08 -5.55
CA GLU A 86 40.23 18.12 -5.45
C GLU A 86 40.57 18.64 -4.04
N ASP A 87 40.70 17.73 -3.07
CA ASP A 87 41.52 17.84 -1.84
C ASP A 87 41.04 16.90 -0.70
N ARG A 88 40.75 15.63 -1.01
CA ARG A 88 40.85 14.55 -0.01
C ARG A 88 42.12 13.71 -0.21
N GLY A 89 43.21 14.39 -0.59
CA GLY A 89 44.57 13.84 -0.56
C GLY A 89 45.39 14.54 0.53
N HIS A 90 45.75 13.76 1.56
CA HIS A 90 46.76 14.08 2.57
C HIS A 90 46.47 15.20 3.61
N GLU A 91 45.83 14.80 4.71
CA GLU A 91 46.32 15.17 6.04
C GLU A 91 46.53 13.91 6.88
N GLY A 92 47.69 13.27 6.68
CA GLY A 92 48.23 12.24 7.55
C GLY A 92 49.31 12.85 8.44
N GLY A 93 49.10 12.77 9.75
CA GLY A 93 49.96 13.34 10.77
C GLY A 93 51.42 12.87 10.69
N ALA A 94 52.28 13.75 11.20
CA ALA A 94 53.70 13.51 11.41
C ALA A 94 53.96 12.29 12.30
N GLY A 95 54.83 11.39 11.86
CA GLY A 95 55.52 10.42 12.72
C GLY A 95 55.84 9.09 12.03
N GLY A 96 57.13 8.80 11.83
CA GLY A 96 57.64 7.43 11.74
C GLY A 96 58.27 7.00 10.41
N ASP A 97 59.59 7.10 10.36
CA ASP A 97 60.56 6.13 9.83
C ASP A 97 60.50 5.58 8.38
N ASN A 98 61.56 5.93 7.65
CA ASN A 98 62.10 5.37 6.42
C ASN A 98 61.95 3.84 6.24
N MET A 99 61.28 3.42 5.16
CA MET A 99 61.66 2.25 4.34
C MET A 99 61.28 2.45 2.87
N PRO A 100 62.08 1.96 1.89
CA PRO A 100 61.77 2.13 0.47
C PRO A 100 60.70 1.13 0.00
N GLU A 101 59.71 1.63 -0.73
CA GLU A 101 58.66 0.82 -1.37
C GLU A 101 59.23 -0.14 -2.43
N MET A 102 58.75 -1.39 -2.42
CA MET A 102 58.92 -2.32 -3.54
C MET A 102 57.80 -2.11 -4.56
N PRO A 103 58.10 -2.07 -5.88
CA PRO A 103 57.10 -1.85 -6.92
C PRO A 103 56.32 -3.15 -7.19
N GLY A 104 55.00 -3.13 -7.04
CA GLY A 104 54.17 -4.25 -7.52
C GLY A 104 52.82 -4.53 -6.84
N MET A 105 52.26 -3.63 -6.01
CA MET A 105 51.00 -3.92 -5.28
C MET A 105 49.86 -2.91 -5.50
N GLY A 106 50.01 -1.95 -6.42
CA GLY A 106 48.97 -0.94 -6.73
C GLY A 106 47.82 -1.43 -7.61
N ASP A 107 48.05 -2.50 -8.39
CA ASP A 107 47.11 -2.94 -9.44
C ASP A 107 46.05 -3.96 -8.98
N ILE A 108 46.16 -4.49 -7.77
CA ILE A 108 45.20 -5.48 -7.26
C ILE A 108 44.04 -4.81 -6.51
N SER A 109 44.26 -3.65 -5.88
CA SER A 109 43.20 -2.89 -5.20
C SER A 109 42.18 -2.31 -6.19
N LYS A 110 42.62 -1.93 -7.39
CA LYS A 110 41.75 -1.35 -8.44
C LYS A 110 40.80 -2.35 -9.12
N ARG A 111 41.01 -3.66 -8.96
CA ARG A 111 40.11 -4.70 -9.51
C ARG A 111 39.04 -5.18 -8.53
N ALA A 112 39.14 -4.83 -7.25
CA ALA A 112 38.19 -5.24 -6.22
C ALA A 112 37.14 -4.16 -5.91
N ALA A 113 37.43 -2.89 -6.20
CA ALA A 113 36.40 -1.87 -6.37
C ALA A 113 35.88 -2.00 -7.80
N GLY A 114 34.57 -2.21 -7.95
CA GLY A 114 33.91 -2.19 -9.26
C GLY A 114 34.02 -0.79 -9.86
N ASP A 115 35.13 -0.52 -10.52
CA ASP A 115 35.38 0.69 -11.27
C ASP A 115 34.53 0.65 -12.54
N THR A 116 33.35 1.28 -12.47
CA THR A 116 32.58 1.68 -13.65
C THR A 116 32.91 3.12 -14.04
N SER A 117 34.14 3.60 -13.85
CA SER A 117 34.61 4.79 -14.55
C SER A 117 34.94 4.42 -15.99
N ALA A 118 33.92 4.50 -16.85
CA ALA A 118 34.14 4.61 -18.28
C ALA A 118 34.67 6.02 -18.59
N GLU A 119 35.93 6.28 -18.26
CA GLU A 119 36.66 7.40 -18.83
C GLU A 119 37.04 7.04 -20.27
N HIS A 120 36.26 7.51 -21.24
CA HIS A 120 36.77 7.87 -22.57
C HIS A 120 35.75 8.76 -23.30
N TYR A 121 36.14 10.03 -23.52
CA TYR A 121 35.58 10.99 -24.47
C TYR A 121 34.06 11.29 -24.39
N GLY A 122 33.72 12.36 -23.66
CA GLY A 122 32.55 13.21 -23.91
C GLY A 122 31.18 12.57 -23.68
N TRP A 123 30.48 13.02 -22.63
CA TRP A 123 29.14 12.61 -22.19
C TRP A 123 29.08 11.35 -21.31
N SER A 124 29.67 11.40 -20.11
CA SER A 124 29.31 10.47 -19.03
C SER A 124 28.04 10.95 -18.32
N TRP A 125 26.88 10.50 -18.80
CA TRP A 125 25.67 10.57 -17.98
C TRP A 125 25.77 9.48 -16.91
N ASN A 126 26.23 9.82 -15.70
CA ASN A 126 26.01 8.95 -14.54
C ASN A 126 24.52 9.06 -14.16
N VAL A 127 23.65 8.45 -14.98
CA VAL A 127 22.20 8.49 -14.77
C VAL A 127 21.89 7.63 -13.55
N SER A 128 21.55 8.28 -12.44
CA SER A 128 21.06 7.57 -11.27
C SER A 128 19.80 6.75 -11.61
N ALA A 129 19.57 5.65 -10.90
CA ALA A 129 18.35 4.85 -11.08
C ALA A 129 17.07 5.71 -10.94
N HIS A 130 17.08 6.69 -10.03
CA HIS A 130 16.03 7.70 -9.89
C HIS A 130 15.86 8.56 -11.15
N GLY A 131 16.94 9.06 -11.75
CA GLY A 131 16.89 9.87 -12.98
C GLY A 131 16.41 9.10 -14.20
N ALA A 132 16.87 7.86 -14.36
CA ALA A 132 16.46 6.97 -15.46
C ALA A 132 14.97 6.63 -15.37
N MET A 133 14.52 6.17 -14.19
CA MET A 133 13.13 5.84 -13.94
C MET A 133 12.22 7.08 -14.01
N GLY A 134 12.68 8.24 -13.55
CA GLY A 134 11.95 9.50 -13.68
C GLY A 134 11.70 9.90 -15.14
N SER A 135 12.69 9.72 -16.01
CA SER A 135 12.57 9.98 -17.45
C SER A 135 11.61 9.00 -18.13
N LEU A 136 11.66 7.72 -17.75
CA LEU A 136 10.70 6.72 -18.20
C LEU A 136 9.28 7.08 -17.75
N LEU A 137 9.09 7.43 -16.48
CA LEU A 137 7.79 7.80 -15.91
C LEU A 137 7.21 9.02 -16.62
N LEU A 138 8.05 10.00 -16.97
CA LEU A 138 7.62 11.18 -17.72
C LEU A 138 7.17 10.82 -19.14
N LEU A 139 7.94 9.98 -19.85
CA LEU A 139 7.55 9.49 -21.17
C LEU A 139 6.19 8.78 -21.13
N LEU A 140 6.02 7.87 -20.17
CA LEU A 140 4.77 7.13 -19.99
C LEU A 140 3.60 8.08 -19.64
N LEU A 141 3.85 9.15 -18.88
CA LEU A 141 2.86 10.18 -18.56
C LEU A 141 2.43 10.95 -19.82
N PHE A 142 3.36 11.36 -20.68
CA PHE A 142 3.03 12.00 -21.96
C PHE A 142 2.19 11.08 -22.86
N VAL A 143 2.55 9.81 -22.94
CA VAL A 143 1.77 8.80 -23.67
C VAL A 143 0.35 8.69 -23.08
N GLN A 144 0.23 8.66 -21.76
CA GLN A 144 -1.06 8.57 -21.06
C GLN A 144 -1.95 9.79 -21.31
N VAL A 145 -1.39 11.00 -21.23
CA VAL A 145 -2.10 12.26 -21.53
C VAL A 145 -2.48 12.34 -23.00
N GLY A 146 -1.56 12.01 -23.92
CA GLY A 146 -1.81 11.99 -25.36
C GLY A 146 -2.96 11.05 -25.74
N MET A 147 -2.98 9.83 -25.19
CA MET A 147 -4.10 8.90 -25.37
C MET A 147 -5.41 9.45 -24.80
N GLY A 148 -5.36 10.11 -23.64
CA GLY A 148 -6.52 10.75 -23.01
C GLY A 148 -7.13 11.86 -23.88
N VAL A 149 -6.28 12.76 -24.41
CA VAL A 149 -6.66 13.86 -25.30
C VAL A 149 -7.21 13.31 -26.61
N TYR A 150 -6.49 12.38 -27.26
CA TYR A 150 -6.95 11.72 -28.49
C TYR A 150 -8.36 11.13 -28.33
N ARG A 151 -8.62 10.44 -27.21
CA ARG A 151 -9.94 9.84 -26.93
C ARG A 151 -11.03 10.88 -26.71
N LYS A 152 -10.69 12.04 -26.15
CA LYS A 152 -11.64 13.14 -25.95
C LYS A 152 -11.97 13.80 -27.30
N LEU A 153 -10.96 14.07 -28.12
CA LEU A 153 -11.13 14.68 -29.45
C LEU A 153 -11.93 13.78 -30.42
N THR A 154 -11.63 12.48 -30.47
CA THR A 154 -12.33 11.50 -31.33
C THR A 154 -13.74 11.15 -30.88
N LYS A 155 -14.12 11.53 -29.65
CA LYS A 155 -15.52 11.51 -29.21
C LYS A 155 -16.29 12.72 -29.74
N THR A 156 -15.68 13.90 -29.75
CA THR A 156 -16.29 15.13 -30.27
C THR A 156 -16.36 15.15 -31.79
N ASN A 157 -15.27 14.75 -32.46
CA ASN A 157 -15.12 14.76 -33.91
C ASN A 157 -14.79 13.35 -34.42
N PRO A 158 -15.80 12.54 -34.81
CA PRO A 158 -15.58 11.17 -35.29
C PRO A 158 -14.70 11.08 -36.54
N ARG A 159 -14.59 12.17 -37.32
CA ARG A 159 -13.75 12.25 -38.52
C ARG A 159 -12.25 12.13 -38.24
N LEU A 160 -11.81 12.42 -37.02
CA LEU A 160 -10.40 12.29 -36.59
C LEU A 160 -10.06 10.85 -36.14
N ARG A 161 -10.99 9.90 -36.23
CA ARG A 161 -10.74 8.50 -35.82
C ARG A 161 -9.87 7.81 -36.86
N LEU A 162 -8.63 7.52 -36.50
CA LEU A 162 -7.80 6.60 -37.26
C LEU A 162 -8.35 5.17 -37.11
N ALA A 163 -8.49 4.46 -38.23
CA ALA A 163 -9.10 3.12 -38.29
C ALA A 163 -8.45 2.13 -37.30
N TRP A 164 -7.11 2.11 -37.24
CA TRP A 164 -6.33 1.24 -36.34
C TRP A 164 -6.42 1.61 -34.84
N LEU A 165 -6.86 2.83 -34.52
CA LEU A 165 -6.98 3.35 -33.15
C LEU A 165 -8.43 3.43 -32.66
N SER A 166 -9.37 2.87 -33.41
CA SER A 166 -10.81 2.96 -33.14
C SER A 166 -11.38 1.83 -32.26
N GLY A 167 -10.59 0.78 -32.00
CA GLY A 167 -11.01 -0.42 -31.27
C GLY A 167 -11.08 -0.29 -29.74
N GLN A 168 -11.34 -1.42 -29.07
CA GLN A 168 -11.32 -1.50 -27.60
C GLN A 168 -9.90 -1.44 -27.01
N LEU A 169 -8.89 -1.78 -27.81
CA LEU A 169 -7.50 -1.91 -27.38
C LEU A 169 -6.91 -0.61 -26.80
N PRO A 170 -7.01 0.58 -27.45
CA PRO A 170 -6.50 1.83 -26.87
C PRO A 170 -7.17 2.20 -25.54
N ARG A 171 -8.43 1.81 -25.33
CA ARG A 171 -9.14 2.05 -24.06
C ARG A 171 -8.59 1.17 -22.95
N LYS A 172 -8.33 -0.11 -23.25
CA LYS A 172 -7.70 -1.04 -22.31
C LYS A 172 -6.28 -0.59 -21.98
N ILE A 173 -5.47 -0.26 -22.98
CA ILE A 173 -4.08 0.23 -22.79
C ILE A 173 -4.07 1.46 -21.90
N HIS A 174 -4.87 2.49 -22.19
CA HIS A 174 -4.94 3.69 -21.34
C HIS A 174 -5.36 3.39 -19.90
N SER A 175 -6.26 2.41 -19.69
CA SER A 175 -6.69 2.00 -18.34
C SER A 175 -5.58 1.26 -17.58
N TYR A 176 -4.93 0.28 -18.22
CA TYR A 176 -3.85 -0.49 -17.62
C TYR A 176 -2.61 0.38 -17.38
N LEU A 177 -2.24 1.22 -18.35
CA LEU A 177 -1.12 2.13 -18.23
C LEU A 177 -1.32 3.10 -17.05
N GLY A 178 -2.52 3.68 -16.91
CA GLY A 178 -2.83 4.55 -15.77
C GLY A 178 -2.75 3.85 -14.40
N LYS A 179 -3.13 2.57 -14.32
CA LYS A 179 -2.98 1.78 -13.09
C LYS A 179 -1.53 1.38 -12.82
N ALA A 180 -0.78 1.00 -13.86
CA ALA A 180 0.64 0.67 -13.75
C ALA A 180 1.46 1.88 -13.29
N HIS A 181 1.11 3.09 -13.73
CA HIS A 181 1.74 4.33 -13.28
C HIS A 181 1.70 4.51 -11.77
N LEU A 182 0.65 4.06 -11.09
CA LEU A 182 0.56 4.18 -9.63
C LEU A 182 1.70 3.42 -8.93
N VAL A 183 2.01 2.22 -9.42
CA VAL A 183 3.09 1.37 -8.90
C VAL A 183 4.45 1.96 -9.26
N LEU A 184 4.63 2.39 -10.51
CA LEU A 184 5.87 3.02 -10.96
C LEU A 184 6.17 4.34 -10.24
N ALA A 185 5.13 5.12 -9.94
CA ALA A 185 5.22 6.35 -9.15
C ALA A 185 5.68 6.06 -7.71
N TYR A 186 5.13 5.02 -7.07
CA TYR A 186 5.60 4.57 -5.76
C TYR A 186 7.09 4.19 -5.81
N ILE A 187 7.51 3.39 -6.79
CA ILE A 187 8.92 3.02 -6.98
C ILE A 187 9.79 4.27 -7.17
N GLN A 188 9.34 5.24 -7.97
CA GLN A 188 10.08 6.49 -8.20
C GLN A 188 10.24 7.33 -6.93
N ILE A 189 9.21 7.41 -6.08
CA ILE A 189 9.27 8.10 -4.79
C ILE A 189 10.28 7.41 -3.87
N VAL A 190 10.26 6.07 -3.82
CA VAL A 190 11.23 5.29 -3.05
C VAL A 190 12.66 5.50 -3.55
N LEU A 191 12.89 5.45 -4.87
CA LEU A 191 14.20 5.73 -5.45
C LEU A 191 14.65 7.18 -5.20
N GLY A 192 13.71 8.12 -5.16
CA GLY A 192 13.98 9.51 -4.81
C GLY A 192 14.41 9.66 -3.36
N PHE A 193 13.74 8.97 -2.43
CA PHE A 193 14.14 8.94 -1.02
C PHE A 193 15.52 8.33 -0.83
N ILE A 194 15.82 7.19 -1.49
CA ILE A 194 17.15 6.57 -1.46
C ILE A 194 18.20 7.54 -1.96
N LYS A 195 17.95 8.24 -3.08
CA LYS A 195 18.92 9.20 -3.64
C LYS A 195 19.07 10.45 -2.75
N PHE A 196 18.00 10.87 -2.09
CA PHE A 196 17.99 12.08 -1.25
C PHE A 196 18.77 11.89 0.06
N LEU A 197 18.73 10.69 0.64
CA LEU A 197 19.44 10.37 1.89
C LEU A 197 20.73 9.57 1.69
N ASP A 198 21.12 9.30 0.44
CA ASP A 198 22.18 8.34 0.08
C ASP A 198 22.07 6.98 0.80
N ALA A 199 20.83 6.52 1.00
CA ALA A 199 20.49 5.51 2.01
C ALA A 199 21.01 4.08 1.77
N CYS A 200 21.37 3.71 0.53
CA CYS A 200 21.71 2.33 0.18
C CYS A 200 23.05 2.23 -0.59
N PRO A 201 24.21 2.38 0.08
CA PRO A 201 25.52 2.19 -0.54
C PRO A 201 25.77 0.72 -0.93
N GLY A 202 26.62 0.51 -1.94
CA GLY A 202 26.72 -0.76 -2.70
C GLY A 202 27.00 -2.03 -1.88
N GLN A 203 27.68 -1.95 -0.74
CA GLN A 203 27.97 -3.13 0.11
C GLN A 203 26.80 -3.53 1.03
N ALA A 204 25.92 -2.58 1.38
CA ALA A 204 24.74 -2.80 2.24
C ALA A 204 23.42 -2.85 1.45
N PHE A 205 23.49 -2.85 0.12
CA PHE A 205 22.32 -2.72 -0.75
C PHE A 205 21.23 -3.76 -0.49
N ALA A 206 21.59 -5.05 -0.33
CA ALA A 206 20.60 -6.12 -0.12
C ALA A 206 19.81 -5.95 1.19
N GLN A 207 20.49 -5.53 2.26
CA GLN A 207 19.88 -5.24 3.56
C GLN A 207 18.96 -4.02 3.49
N CYS A 208 19.42 -2.94 2.86
CA CYS A 208 18.63 -1.74 2.67
C CYS A 208 17.38 -2.01 1.81
N ALA A 209 17.57 -2.71 0.70
CA ALA A 209 16.49 -3.08 -0.22
C ALA A 209 15.45 -3.98 0.46
N SER A 210 15.84 -4.94 1.30
CA SER A 210 14.88 -5.81 1.99
C SER A 210 13.95 -5.02 2.91
N HIS A 211 14.46 -4.04 3.67
CA HIS A 211 13.68 -3.17 4.54
C HIS A 211 12.67 -2.33 3.77
N ILE A 212 13.13 -1.69 2.70
CA ILE A 212 12.30 -0.83 1.84
C ILE A 212 11.21 -1.65 1.16
N VAL A 213 11.58 -2.81 0.61
CA VAL A 213 10.71 -3.65 -0.23
C VAL A 213 9.70 -4.43 0.62
N MET A 214 10.12 -5.06 1.72
CA MET A 214 9.18 -5.75 2.64
C MET A 214 8.30 -4.77 3.40
N GLY A 215 8.85 -3.66 3.91
CA GLY A 215 8.03 -2.68 4.62
C GLY A 215 7.01 -2.03 3.68
N GLY A 216 7.41 -1.78 2.43
CA GLY A 216 6.52 -1.30 1.36
C GLY A 216 5.42 -2.28 0.99
N SER A 217 5.70 -3.59 1.02
CA SER A 217 4.68 -4.60 0.72
C SER A 217 3.60 -4.66 1.80
N PHE A 218 3.96 -4.52 3.09
CA PHE A 218 2.98 -4.38 4.18
C PHE A 218 2.13 -3.12 4.04
N TRP A 219 2.74 -1.99 3.67
CA TRP A 219 2.00 -0.74 3.42
C TRP A 219 0.96 -0.91 2.30
N TRP A 220 1.37 -1.50 1.17
CA TRP A 220 0.46 -1.80 0.06
C TRP A 220 -0.62 -2.81 0.43
N TYR A 221 -0.27 -3.86 1.15
CA TYR A 221 -1.21 -4.87 1.64
C TYR A 221 -2.32 -4.22 2.47
N GLY A 222 -1.95 -3.41 3.48
CA GLY A 222 -2.93 -2.73 4.34
C GLY A 222 -3.80 -1.73 3.57
N GLY A 223 -3.23 -1.01 2.60
CA GLY A 223 -3.98 -0.09 1.74
C GLY A 223 -5.01 -0.80 0.84
N ILE A 224 -4.61 -1.90 0.19
CA ILE A 224 -5.51 -2.74 -0.61
C ILE A 224 -6.59 -3.35 0.29
N TYR A 225 -6.22 -3.75 1.51
CA TYR A 225 -7.15 -4.31 2.48
C TYR A 225 -8.20 -3.29 2.93
N ILE A 226 -7.81 -2.03 3.20
CA ILE A 226 -8.76 -0.92 3.44
C ILE A 226 -9.69 -0.73 2.23
N ALA A 227 -9.14 -0.75 1.01
CA ALA A 227 -9.95 -0.63 -0.19
C ALA A 227 -10.97 -1.77 -0.32
N TYR A 228 -10.61 -3.00 0.06
CA TYR A 228 -11.53 -4.13 0.19
C TYR A 228 -12.62 -3.86 1.22
N LEU A 229 -12.27 -3.49 2.46
CA LEU A 229 -13.24 -3.26 3.55
C LEU A 229 -14.30 -2.21 3.17
N VAL A 230 -13.90 -1.18 2.44
CA VAL A 230 -14.76 -0.07 1.99
C VAL A 230 -15.59 -0.42 0.72
N GLY A 231 -15.51 -1.67 0.25
CA GLY A 231 -16.28 -2.20 -0.86
C GLY A 231 -15.78 -1.77 -2.24
N SER A 232 -14.47 -1.50 -2.39
CA SER A 232 -13.90 -1.10 -3.69
C SER A 232 -13.81 -2.25 -4.70
N PHE A 233 -13.90 -3.50 -4.22
CA PHE A 233 -13.84 -4.73 -5.01
C PHE A 233 -15.16 -5.53 -4.87
N PRO A 234 -16.24 -5.16 -5.59
CA PRO A 234 -17.57 -5.74 -5.37
C PRO A 234 -17.69 -7.24 -5.67
N GLY A 235 -16.78 -7.79 -6.49
CA GLY A 235 -16.73 -9.23 -6.79
C GLY A 235 -15.85 -10.05 -5.85
N VAL A 236 -15.24 -9.43 -4.82
CA VAL A 236 -14.39 -10.13 -3.87
C VAL A 236 -15.16 -10.28 -2.55
N THR A 237 -15.63 -11.50 -2.28
CA THR A 237 -16.35 -11.86 -1.05
C THR A 237 -15.44 -12.51 0.00
N ARG A 238 -14.36 -13.16 -0.45
CA ARG A 238 -13.38 -13.86 0.39
C ARG A 238 -11.98 -13.32 0.12
N PRO A 239 -11.48 -12.35 0.91
CA PRO A 239 -10.14 -11.82 0.74
C PRO A 239 -9.06 -12.85 1.10
N GLU A 240 -9.38 -13.86 1.92
CA GLU A 240 -8.42 -14.86 2.43
C GLU A 240 -7.65 -15.54 1.30
N LYS A 241 -8.33 -15.84 0.18
CA LYS A 241 -7.70 -16.43 -1.00
C LYS A 241 -6.60 -15.59 -1.61
N TYR A 242 -6.83 -14.29 -1.66
CA TYR A 242 -5.85 -13.35 -2.17
C TYR A 242 -4.73 -13.12 -1.14
N GLU A 243 -5.06 -13.10 0.15
CA GLU A 243 -4.07 -13.01 1.23
C GLU A 243 -3.11 -14.23 1.18
N SER A 244 -3.64 -15.45 1.07
CA SER A 244 -2.88 -16.70 0.93
C SER A 244 -1.96 -16.70 -0.29
N LEU A 245 -2.47 -16.22 -1.44
CA LEU A 245 -1.69 -16.09 -2.67
C LEU A 245 -0.55 -15.07 -2.51
N VAL A 246 -0.85 -13.91 -1.94
CA VAL A 246 0.15 -12.86 -1.70
C VAL A 246 1.24 -13.36 -0.75
N MET A 247 0.87 -14.03 0.35
CA MET A 247 1.84 -14.62 1.28
C MET A 247 2.78 -15.61 0.57
N THR A 248 2.21 -16.49 -0.27
CA THR A 248 2.99 -17.50 -1.01
C THR A 248 3.96 -16.85 -1.99
N VAL A 249 3.47 -15.94 -2.84
CA VAL A 249 4.30 -15.27 -3.86
C VAL A 249 5.39 -14.44 -3.20
N TRP A 250 5.06 -13.69 -2.15
CA TRP A 250 6.04 -12.90 -1.42
C TRP A 250 7.05 -13.77 -0.69
N GLY A 251 6.62 -14.89 -0.12
CA GLY A 251 7.52 -15.89 0.47
C GLY A 251 8.56 -16.38 -0.55
N VAL A 252 8.14 -16.69 -1.79
CA VAL A 252 9.06 -17.13 -2.84
C VAL A 252 10.05 -16.01 -3.19
N ILE A 253 9.60 -14.77 -3.30
CA ILE A 253 10.47 -13.62 -3.57
C ILE A 253 11.49 -13.43 -2.45
N ASN A 254 11.08 -13.44 -1.18
CA ASN A 254 12.04 -13.31 -0.08
C ASN A 254 13.02 -14.48 0.01
N PHE A 255 12.53 -15.70 -0.24
CA PHE A 255 13.36 -16.91 -0.24
C PHE A 255 14.41 -16.91 -1.36
N THR A 256 14.07 -16.39 -2.55
CA THR A 256 14.92 -16.49 -3.74
C THR A 256 15.66 -15.23 -4.15
N ALA A 257 15.10 -14.04 -3.93
CA ALA A 257 15.56 -12.81 -4.57
C ALA A 257 16.36 -11.87 -3.65
N LEU A 258 16.38 -12.10 -2.34
CA LEU A 258 16.99 -11.16 -1.38
C LEU A 258 18.32 -11.62 -0.76
N HIS A 259 18.95 -12.66 -1.33
CA HIS A 259 20.33 -13.03 -1.00
C HIS A 259 21.13 -13.30 -2.27
N GLN A 260 22.44 -13.22 -2.15
CA GLN A 260 23.37 -13.52 -3.24
C GLN A 260 23.69 -15.02 -3.23
N TRP A 261 23.03 -15.77 -4.12
CA TRP A 261 23.33 -17.18 -4.28
C TRP A 261 24.80 -17.39 -4.67
N GLY A 262 25.48 -18.31 -3.99
CA GLY A 262 26.88 -18.65 -4.26
C GLY A 262 27.91 -17.91 -3.41
N THR A 263 27.50 -16.98 -2.55
CA THR A 263 28.38 -16.35 -1.54
C THR A 263 28.26 -17.06 -0.18
N ARG A 264 29.16 -16.73 0.75
CA ARG A 264 29.03 -17.18 2.15
C ARG A 264 27.78 -16.55 2.77
N TRP A 265 27.02 -17.35 3.49
CA TRP A 265 25.78 -16.91 4.15
C TRP A 265 26.11 -16.09 5.38
N SER A 266 25.61 -14.86 5.43
CA SER A 266 25.62 -14.04 6.64
C SER A 266 24.48 -14.42 7.58
N HIS A 267 24.57 -14.02 8.84
CA HIS A 267 23.48 -14.19 9.80
C HIS A 267 22.19 -13.51 9.32
N SER A 268 22.31 -12.34 8.69
CA SER A 268 21.15 -11.61 8.17
C SER A 268 20.53 -12.28 6.93
N ASP A 269 21.33 -12.97 6.10
CA ASP A 269 20.77 -13.73 4.96
C ASP A 269 19.92 -14.89 5.43
N LEU A 270 20.35 -15.60 6.49
CA LEU A 270 19.59 -16.70 7.09
C LEU A 270 18.28 -16.19 7.70
N GLN A 271 18.32 -15.02 8.33
CA GLN A 271 17.18 -14.35 8.90
C GLN A 271 16.10 -14.04 7.84
N HIS A 272 16.45 -13.34 6.76
CA HIS A 272 15.52 -13.04 5.67
C HIS A 272 14.98 -14.31 4.97
N THR A 273 15.87 -15.27 4.70
CA THR A 273 15.51 -16.51 4.01
C THR A 273 14.58 -17.37 4.86
N SER A 274 14.79 -17.43 6.18
CA SER A 274 13.96 -18.20 7.10
C SER A 274 12.52 -17.69 7.17
N LEU A 275 12.33 -16.37 7.16
CA LEU A 275 11.00 -15.77 7.10
C LEU A 275 10.33 -16.04 5.74
N GLY A 276 11.10 -16.00 4.64
CA GLY A 276 10.63 -16.41 3.32
C GLY A 276 10.12 -17.85 3.30
N MET A 277 10.86 -18.80 3.89
CA MET A 277 10.43 -20.21 3.99
C MET A 277 9.14 -20.37 4.79
N LEU A 278 8.99 -19.67 5.91
CA LEU A 278 7.76 -19.68 6.71
C LEU A 278 6.54 -19.23 5.86
N TRP A 279 6.70 -18.16 5.10
CA TRP A 279 5.64 -17.60 4.25
C TRP A 279 5.29 -18.51 3.07
N VAL A 280 6.28 -19.15 2.42
CA VAL A 280 6.03 -20.13 1.36
C VAL A 280 5.27 -21.33 1.90
N ALA A 281 5.79 -21.97 2.95
CA ALA A 281 5.21 -23.20 3.48
C ALA A 281 3.80 -22.96 4.04
N GLY A 282 3.64 -21.91 4.84
CA GLY A 282 2.34 -21.53 5.39
C GLY A 282 1.35 -21.04 4.34
N GLY A 283 1.81 -20.26 3.37
CA GLY A 283 0.98 -19.76 2.27
C GLY A 283 0.47 -20.88 1.37
N LEU A 284 1.32 -21.86 1.02
CA LEU A 284 0.91 -23.03 0.25
C LEU A 284 -0.11 -23.87 1.03
N LEU A 285 0.11 -24.11 2.33
CA LEU A 285 -0.87 -24.77 3.19
C LEU A 285 -2.21 -24.02 3.19
N SER A 286 -2.17 -22.69 3.29
CA SER A 286 -3.33 -21.81 3.25
C SER A 286 -4.12 -21.93 1.94
N LEU A 287 -3.43 -21.91 0.79
CA LEU A 287 -4.05 -22.11 -0.52
C LEU A 287 -4.65 -23.50 -0.70
N LEU A 288 -4.01 -24.54 -0.18
CA LEU A 288 -4.53 -25.90 -0.22
C LEU A 288 -5.82 -26.05 0.60
N LEU A 289 -5.94 -25.35 1.73
CA LEU A 289 -7.14 -25.35 2.57
C LEU A 289 -8.30 -24.55 1.96
N GLU A 290 -8.02 -23.64 1.03
CA GLU A 290 -9.02 -22.89 0.27
C GLU A 290 -9.47 -23.59 -1.01
N SER A 291 -8.77 -24.64 -1.42
CA SER A 291 -9.13 -25.43 -2.60
C SER A 291 -10.43 -26.19 -2.38
N GLN A 292 -11.42 -25.96 -3.25
CA GLN A 292 -12.73 -26.62 -3.24
C GLN A 292 -12.66 -28.16 -3.35
N TYR A 293 -11.51 -28.71 -3.77
CA TYR A 293 -11.31 -30.14 -4.01
C TYR A 293 -10.78 -30.91 -2.79
N SER A 294 -10.41 -30.25 -1.69
CA SER A 294 -9.86 -30.93 -0.52
C SER A 294 -10.98 -31.44 0.41
N PRO A 295 -11.13 -32.76 0.65
CA PRO A 295 -12.16 -33.30 1.55
C PRO A 295 -11.96 -32.88 3.02
N LEU A 296 -10.75 -32.45 3.39
CA LEU A 296 -10.45 -31.89 4.72
C LEU A 296 -11.02 -30.48 4.94
N SER A 297 -11.45 -29.79 3.87
CA SER A 297 -11.62 -28.33 3.88
C SER A 297 -13.05 -27.83 4.18
N GLN A 298 -14.06 -28.70 4.31
CA GLN A 298 -15.46 -28.24 4.46
C GLN A 298 -15.71 -27.36 5.70
N PHE A 299 -14.90 -27.48 6.76
CA PHE A 299 -14.96 -26.62 7.94
C PHE A 299 -14.13 -25.32 7.80
N ILE A 300 -12.97 -25.37 7.13
CA ILE A 300 -12.01 -24.24 7.01
C ILE A 300 -12.33 -23.31 5.84
N ILE A 301 -12.99 -23.79 4.77
CA ILE A 301 -13.37 -23.03 3.56
C ILE A 301 -14.09 -21.71 3.90
N ARG A 302 -14.81 -21.65 5.02
CA ARG A 302 -15.61 -20.47 5.37
C ARG A 302 -14.77 -19.34 5.98
N LYS A 303 -13.68 -19.66 6.68
CA LYS A 303 -12.89 -18.72 7.49
C LYS A 303 -11.46 -19.24 7.65
N ASN A 304 -10.57 -18.92 6.71
CA ASN A 304 -9.18 -19.36 6.77
C ASN A 304 -8.34 -18.45 7.69
N PRO A 305 -7.86 -18.93 8.86
CA PRO A 305 -7.11 -18.11 9.80
C PRO A 305 -5.60 -18.06 9.49
N LEU A 306 -5.10 -18.91 8.58
CA LEU A 306 -3.66 -19.08 8.37
C LEU A 306 -2.93 -17.79 7.96
N PRO A 307 -3.45 -16.93 7.07
CA PRO A 307 -2.77 -15.68 6.73
C PRO A 307 -2.56 -14.79 7.96
N ALA A 308 -3.54 -14.71 8.85
CA ALA A 308 -3.43 -13.94 10.09
C ALA A 308 -2.43 -14.56 11.07
N ILE A 309 -2.42 -15.89 11.19
CA ILE A 309 -1.44 -16.61 12.03
C ILE A 309 -0.02 -16.39 11.52
N LEU A 310 0.21 -16.43 10.20
CA LEU A 310 1.53 -16.17 9.61
C LEU A 310 2.02 -14.75 9.90
N ILE A 311 1.13 -13.76 9.85
CA ILE A 311 1.46 -12.38 10.27
C ILE A 311 1.84 -12.32 11.75
N ILE A 312 1.12 -13.01 12.64
CA ILE A 312 1.45 -13.06 14.07
C ILE A 312 2.81 -13.72 14.29
N LEU A 313 3.09 -14.85 13.65
CA LEU A 313 4.38 -15.55 13.74
C LEU A 313 5.53 -14.68 13.22
N THR A 314 5.29 -13.94 12.14
CA THR A 314 6.24 -12.96 11.61
C THR A 314 6.53 -11.87 12.63
N GLY A 315 5.48 -11.30 13.24
CA GLY A 315 5.63 -10.28 14.27
C GLY A 315 6.38 -10.80 15.51
N TYR A 316 6.10 -12.04 15.93
CA TYR A 316 6.82 -12.68 17.02
C TYR A 316 8.31 -12.87 16.70
N ALA A 317 8.62 -13.45 15.53
CA ALA A 317 9.99 -13.67 15.10
C ALA A 317 10.75 -12.34 15.06
N MET A 318 10.23 -11.37 14.31
CA MET A 318 10.86 -10.06 14.12
C MET A 318 10.94 -9.23 15.39
N GLY A 319 10.00 -9.38 16.33
CA GLY A 319 10.05 -8.72 17.62
C GLY A 319 11.21 -9.19 18.51
N GLN A 320 11.84 -10.31 18.18
CA GLN A 320 13.02 -10.87 18.85
C GLN A 320 14.31 -10.70 18.03
N HIS A 321 14.27 -9.98 16.90
CA HIS A 321 15.48 -9.71 16.12
C HIS A 321 16.38 -8.71 16.86
N ALA A 322 17.46 -9.23 17.43
CA ALA A 322 18.56 -8.40 17.91
C ALA A 322 19.27 -7.75 16.72
N GLN A 323 19.42 -6.44 16.78
CA GLN A 323 20.20 -5.63 15.85
C GLN A 323 21.50 -5.17 16.51
N TYR A 324 22.43 -4.65 15.72
CA TYR A 324 23.69 -4.13 16.23
C TYR A 324 23.48 -2.99 17.23
N TYR A 325 22.48 -2.13 17.00
CA TYR A 325 22.10 -1.05 17.91
C TYR A 325 20.84 -1.40 18.71
N MET A 326 20.83 -1.02 20.00
CA MET A 326 19.64 -1.13 20.85
C MET A 326 18.47 -0.28 20.29
N PHE A 327 18.78 0.89 19.72
CA PHE A 327 17.80 1.76 19.06
C PHE A 327 17.06 1.01 17.94
N ALA A 328 17.80 0.35 17.04
CA ALA A 328 17.24 -0.46 15.96
C ALA A 328 16.45 -1.67 16.50
N THR A 329 16.95 -2.32 17.55
CA THR A 329 16.29 -3.47 18.19
C THR A 329 14.91 -3.06 18.74
N LEU A 330 14.79 -1.92 19.41
CA LEU A 330 13.52 -1.43 19.94
C LEU A 330 12.51 -1.11 18.85
N ILE A 331 12.95 -0.56 17.71
CA ILE A 331 12.08 -0.33 16.56
C ILE A 331 11.56 -1.67 16.00
N HIS A 332 12.43 -2.67 15.87
CA HIS A 332 12.06 -4.02 15.43
C HIS A 332 11.10 -4.71 16.42
N THR A 333 11.29 -4.53 17.72
CA THR A 333 10.35 -4.99 18.74
C THR A 333 8.97 -4.34 18.57
N PHE A 334 8.92 -3.03 18.35
CA PHE A 334 7.65 -2.32 18.15
C PHE A 334 6.97 -2.70 16.82
N PHE A 335 7.75 -2.91 15.77
CA PHE A 335 7.31 -3.50 14.51
C PHE A 335 6.65 -4.87 14.74
N GLY A 336 7.29 -5.74 15.53
CA GLY A 336 6.75 -7.05 15.91
C GLY A 336 5.42 -6.95 16.65
N TYR A 337 5.32 -6.04 17.62
CA TYR A 337 4.07 -5.76 18.34
C TYR A 337 2.95 -5.27 17.41
N ALA A 338 3.26 -4.38 16.47
CA ALA A 338 2.29 -3.87 15.50
C ALA A 338 1.77 -4.99 14.58
N LEU A 339 2.64 -5.89 14.09
CA LEU A 339 2.21 -7.05 13.30
C LEU A 339 1.35 -8.03 14.11
N MET A 340 1.77 -8.38 15.33
CA MET A 340 1.00 -9.29 16.18
C MET A 340 -0.38 -8.73 16.50
N LEU A 341 -0.47 -7.45 16.86
CA LEU A 341 -1.76 -6.77 17.08
C LEU A 341 -2.61 -6.78 15.81
N GLY A 342 -2.01 -6.43 14.66
CA GLY A 342 -2.69 -6.45 13.37
C GLY A 342 -3.25 -7.83 12.99
N GLY A 343 -2.48 -8.89 13.22
CA GLY A 343 -2.88 -10.27 12.99
C GLY A 343 -3.96 -10.76 13.96
N VAL A 344 -3.88 -10.40 15.25
CA VAL A 344 -4.92 -10.71 16.24
C VAL A 344 -6.24 -10.02 15.87
N CYS A 345 -6.19 -8.74 15.48
CA CYS A 345 -7.38 -8.04 14.98
C CYS A 345 -7.96 -8.71 13.73
N ARG A 346 -7.13 -9.22 12.82
CA ARG A 346 -7.60 -10.00 11.65
C ARG A 346 -8.33 -11.28 12.06
N LEU A 347 -7.82 -12.00 13.06
CA LEU A 347 -8.50 -13.20 13.61
C LEU A 347 -9.85 -12.85 14.23
N ILE A 348 -9.90 -11.78 15.03
CA ILE A 348 -11.15 -11.31 15.65
C ILE A 348 -12.16 -10.91 14.57
N GLN A 349 -11.73 -10.14 13.56
CA GLN A 349 -12.58 -9.80 12.43
C GLN A 349 -13.15 -11.04 11.76
N LEU A 350 -12.29 -12.03 11.46
CA LEU A 350 -12.69 -13.26 10.80
C LEU A 350 -13.73 -14.02 11.63
N ALA A 351 -13.55 -14.08 12.95
CA ALA A 351 -14.53 -14.66 13.87
C ALA A 351 -15.88 -13.93 13.83
N LEU A 352 -15.87 -12.59 13.75
CA LEU A 352 -17.08 -11.75 13.72
C LEU A 352 -17.75 -11.63 12.36
N ARG A 353 -17.06 -11.97 11.25
CA ARG A 353 -17.63 -11.91 9.91
C ARG A 353 -18.69 -13.03 9.72
N PRO A 354 -19.91 -12.73 9.24
CA PRO A 354 -20.89 -13.73 8.84
C PRO A 354 -20.33 -14.74 7.83
N ALA A 355 -20.74 -16.01 7.94
CA ALA A 355 -20.30 -17.04 7.01
C ALA A 355 -21.02 -16.89 5.65
N VAL A 356 -20.25 -16.71 4.57
CA VAL A 356 -20.78 -16.68 3.20
C VAL A 356 -20.83 -18.11 2.64
N SER A 357 -22.01 -18.61 2.30
CA SER A 357 -22.21 -19.94 1.71
C SER A 357 -21.45 -20.11 0.39
N PRO A 358 -20.70 -21.21 0.18
CA PRO A 358 -19.95 -21.47 -1.07
C PRO A 358 -20.79 -21.59 -2.33
N LEU A 359 -22.07 -21.98 -2.19
CA LEU A 359 -22.96 -22.28 -3.31
C LEU A 359 -23.75 -21.06 -3.84
N GLY A 360 -23.47 -19.85 -3.33
CA GLY A 360 -24.16 -18.63 -3.75
C GLY A 360 -23.41 -17.80 -4.80
N GLU A 361 -22.24 -18.26 -5.28
CA GLU A 361 -21.48 -17.56 -6.34
C GLU A 361 -22.01 -17.86 -7.74
N ASP A 362 -22.77 -18.95 -7.93
CA ASP A 362 -23.27 -19.36 -9.25
C ASP A 362 -24.71 -18.88 -9.56
N ASP A 363 -25.47 -18.43 -8.56
CA ASP A 363 -26.89 -18.06 -8.73
C ASP A 363 -27.09 -16.59 -9.20
N ASP A 364 -26.05 -15.75 -9.12
CA ASP A 364 -26.14 -14.32 -9.50
C ASP A 364 -26.02 -14.10 -11.04
N ASN A 365 -25.92 -15.17 -11.85
CA ASN A 365 -25.85 -15.12 -13.32
C ASN A 365 -27.08 -15.72 -14.03
N MET A 366 -28.12 -16.15 -13.30
CA MET A 366 -29.35 -16.58 -13.96
C MET A 366 -30.21 -15.34 -14.24
N GLU A 367 -30.30 -14.99 -15.52
CA GLU A 367 -31.23 -14.00 -16.03
C GLU A 367 -32.65 -14.27 -15.48
N ASP A 368 -33.38 -13.18 -15.26
CA ASP A 368 -34.76 -13.16 -14.77
C ASP A 368 -35.69 -14.04 -15.64
N ASP A 369 -35.76 -15.34 -15.34
CA ASP A 369 -36.88 -16.18 -15.77
C ASP A 369 -37.94 -16.15 -14.67
N GLU A 370 -38.95 -15.31 -14.91
CA GLU A 370 -40.21 -15.28 -14.17
C GLU A 370 -40.85 -16.67 -14.16
N VAL A 371 -40.72 -17.40 -13.05
CA VAL A 371 -41.71 -18.41 -12.66
C VAL A 371 -42.05 -18.23 -11.19
N GLN A 372 -43.29 -17.78 -10.97
CA GLN A 372 -43.97 -17.81 -9.69
C GLN A 372 -43.99 -19.25 -9.16
N ASP A 373 -43.35 -19.49 -8.02
CA ASP A 373 -43.82 -20.51 -7.09
C ASP A 373 -43.91 -19.95 -5.67
N LYS A 374 -45.14 -19.91 -5.19
CA LYS A 374 -45.55 -19.46 -3.86
C LYS A 374 -45.37 -20.65 -2.90
N GLY A 375 -44.50 -20.56 -1.90
CA GLY A 375 -44.57 -21.56 -0.82
C GLY A 375 -43.37 -21.81 0.08
N LYS A 376 -42.33 -20.97 0.11
CA LYS A 376 -41.35 -21.01 1.20
C LYS A 376 -41.15 -19.62 1.76
N SER A 377 -41.60 -19.43 3.01
CA SER A 377 -41.15 -18.36 3.89
C SER A 377 -39.62 -18.43 3.96
N ARG A 378 -38.96 -17.66 3.08
CA ARG A 378 -37.54 -17.36 3.19
C ARG A 378 -37.44 -16.35 4.32
N HIS A 379 -37.31 -16.83 5.56
CA HIS A 379 -36.84 -15.98 6.63
C HIS A 379 -35.51 -15.36 6.15
N PRO A 380 -35.41 -14.04 5.96
CA PRO A 380 -34.11 -13.44 5.70
C PRO A 380 -33.28 -13.70 6.97
N GLY A 381 -32.28 -14.57 6.85
CA GLY A 381 -31.33 -14.78 7.94
C GLY A 381 -30.75 -13.42 8.38
N PRO A 382 -30.47 -13.23 9.68
CA PRO A 382 -29.94 -11.97 10.17
C PRO A 382 -28.53 -11.79 9.58
N GLY A 383 -28.38 -10.90 8.59
CA GLY A 383 -27.06 -10.57 8.04
C GLY A 383 -26.95 -10.34 6.54
N ASN A 384 -28.05 -10.36 5.77
CA ASN A 384 -27.98 -10.12 4.31
C ASN A 384 -28.26 -8.67 3.89
N GLU A 385 -28.32 -7.73 4.85
CA GLU A 385 -28.43 -6.30 4.53
C GLU A 385 -27.04 -5.76 4.19
N ASN A 386 -26.80 -5.53 2.90
CA ASN A 386 -25.60 -4.84 2.44
C ASN A 386 -25.57 -3.42 3.05
N ILE A 387 -24.68 -3.19 4.01
CA ILE A 387 -24.50 -1.86 4.61
C ILE A 387 -23.85 -0.94 3.58
N PRO A 388 -24.49 0.17 3.19
CA PRO A 388 -23.93 1.07 2.19
C PRO A 388 -22.56 1.59 2.62
N GLY A 389 -21.54 1.30 1.80
CA GLY A 389 -20.18 1.79 2.01
C GLY A 389 -19.20 0.77 2.57
N LEU A 390 -19.64 -0.45 2.89
CA LEU A 390 -18.81 -1.58 3.36
C LEU A 390 -18.84 -2.74 2.36
N ALA A 391 -17.86 -3.65 2.43
CA ALA A 391 -17.81 -4.85 1.60
C ALA A 391 -19.01 -5.79 1.86
N LYS A 392 -19.45 -6.51 0.81
CA LYS A 392 -20.56 -7.47 0.90
C LYS A 392 -20.22 -8.54 1.95
N GLY A 393 -21.10 -8.71 2.94
CA GLY A 393 -20.94 -9.69 4.03
C GLY A 393 -20.15 -9.20 5.25
N GLU A 394 -19.68 -7.95 5.29
CA GLU A 394 -19.06 -7.38 6.49
C GLU A 394 -20.10 -6.71 7.41
N THR A 395 -19.88 -6.81 8.72
CA THR A 395 -20.64 -6.06 9.73
C THR A 395 -19.81 -4.86 10.22
N PRO A 396 -20.41 -3.81 10.83
CA PRO A 396 -19.64 -2.65 11.32
C PRO A 396 -18.58 -3.04 12.36
N VAL A 397 -18.90 -4.01 13.22
CA VAL A 397 -17.98 -4.51 14.24
C VAL A 397 -16.85 -5.32 13.60
N SER A 398 -17.14 -6.19 12.63
CA SER A 398 -16.10 -6.93 11.90
C SER A 398 -15.19 -5.95 11.15
N ALA A 399 -15.76 -4.98 10.43
CA ALA A 399 -15.00 -3.96 9.72
C ALA A 399 -14.12 -3.11 10.63
N PHE A 400 -14.57 -2.76 11.84
CA PHE A 400 -13.75 -2.05 12.83
C PHE A 400 -12.45 -2.82 13.14
N PHE A 401 -12.55 -4.12 13.44
CA PHE A 401 -11.37 -4.96 13.63
C PHE A 401 -10.54 -5.12 12.35
N GLY A 402 -11.18 -5.12 11.18
CA GLY A 402 -10.50 -5.07 9.90
C GLY A 402 -9.66 -3.80 9.72
N PHE A 403 -10.18 -2.63 10.09
CA PHE A 403 -9.44 -1.37 10.05
C PHE A 403 -8.28 -1.35 11.06
N LEU A 404 -8.48 -1.88 12.27
CA LEU A 404 -7.39 -2.03 13.25
C LEU A 404 -6.30 -2.97 12.74
N SER A 405 -6.69 -4.07 12.07
CA SER A 405 -5.75 -4.98 11.41
C SER A 405 -4.92 -4.24 10.35
N ALA A 406 -5.58 -3.48 9.47
CA ALA A 406 -4.90 -2.68 8.46
C ALA A 406 -3.94 -1.65 9.07
N LEU A 407 -4.36 -0.96 10.14
CA LEU A 407 -3.51 -0.01 10.86
C LEU A 407 -2.27 -0.69 11.43
N GLY A 408 -2.42 -1.85 12.08
CA GLY A 408 -1.28 -2.60 12.61
C GLY A 408 -0.27 -2.99 11.52
N ILE A 409 -0.76 -3.47 10.38
CA ILE A 409 0.09 -3.88 9.25
C ILE A 409 0.76 -2.67 8.57
N ILE A 410 0.05 -1.56 8.37
CA ILE A 410 0.63 -0.32 7.82
C ILE A 410 1.68 0.26 8.76
N SER A 411 1.40 0.27 10.06
CA SER A 411 2.34 0.74 11.09
C SER A 411 3.60 -0.12 11.07
N ALA A 412 3.44 -1.43 11.02
CA ALA A 412 4.55 -2.36 10.89
C ALA A 412 5.36 -2.12 9.61
N GLY A 413 4.70 -1.94 8.46
CA GLY A 413 5.38 -1.65 7.20
C GLY A 413 6.26 -0.41 7.28
N LEU A 414 5.72 0.70 7.78
CA LEU A 414 6.47 1.96 7.91
C LEU A 414 7.60 1.88 8.93
N LEU A 415 7.37 1.24 10.08
CA LEU A 415 8.42 0.98 11.08
C LEU A 415 9.57 0.18 10.45
N PHE A 416 9.25 -0.85 9.67
CA PHE A 416 10.24 -1.68 9.01
C PHE A 416 11.03 -0.91 7.92
N GLN A 417 10.36 -0.10 7.08
CA GLN A 417 11.06 0.75 6.11
C GLN A 417 12.00 1.74 6.80
N SER A 418 11.58 2.28 7.96
CA SER A 418 12.31 3.30 8.71
C SER A 418 13.51 2.79 9.51
N ALA A 419 13.69 1.46 9.57
CA ALA A 419 14.66 0.79 10.43
C ALA A 419 15.91 0.27 9.68
N HIS A 420 16.16 0.76 8.46
CA HIS A 420 17.39 0.42 7.75
C HIS A 420 18.57 1.24 8.30
N GLU A 421 19.77 0.65 8.21
CA GLU A 421 20.97 1.10 8.91
C GLU A 421 21.30 2.57 8.66
N GLU A 422 21.31 3.00 7.39
CA GLU A 422 21.73 4.36 7.03
C GLU A 422 20.78 5.45 7.55
N GLN A 423 19.47 5.25 7.42
CA GLN A 423 18.49 6.15 8.02
C GLN A 423 18.63 6.19 9.55
N LEU A 424 18.93 5.06 10.20
CA LEU A 424 19.14 5.06 11.64
C LEU A 424 20.43 5.77 12.05
N ASN A 425 21.52 5.66 11.28
CA ASN A 425 22.76 6.41 11.50
C ASN A 425 22.49 7.92 11.50
N ILE A 426 21.70 8.39 10.53
CA ILE A 426 21.26 9.78 10.43
C ILE A 426 20.37 10.16 11.61
N ILE A 427 19.35 9.37 11.92
CA ILE A 427 18.38 9.72 12.98
C ILE A 427 19.05 9.74 14.35
N MET A 428 19.93 8.78 14.63
CA MET A 428 20.65 8.68 15.91
C MET A 428 21.62 9.84 16.13
N TYR A 429 22.04 10.55 15.06
CA TYR A 429 22.79 11.81 15.18
C TYR A 429 21.95 12.93 15.80
N TYR A 430 20.66 13.02 15.43
CA TYR A 430 19.76 14.08 15.89
C TYR A 430 18.91 13.70 17.11
N LEU A 431 18.61 12.41 17.26
CA LEU A 431 17.64 11.91 18.23
C LEU A 431 18.16 10.63 18.88
N THR A 432 18.37 10.69 20.19
CA THR A 432 18.86 9.57 20.99
C THR A 432 17.73 8.70 21.55
N ASP A 433 16.49 9.22 21.62
CA ASP A 433 15.33 8.52 22.16
C ASP A 433 14.54 7.76 21.07
N PRO A 434 14.51 6.41 21.11
CA PRO A 434 13.74 5.61 20.16
C PRO A 434 12.24 5.87 20.23
N SER A 435 11.71 6.22 21.41
CA SER A 435 10.26 6.35 21.60
C SER A 435 9.68 7.53 20.81
N THR A 436 10.42 8.64 20.77
CA THR A 436 10.08 9.82 19.97
C THR A 436 10.04 9.50 18.47
N TYR A 437 11.04 8.75 17.98
CA TYR A 437 11.10 8.33 16.58
C TYR A 437 9.93 7.41 16.23
N ILE A 438 9.67 6.40 17.08
CA ILE A 438 8.53 5.48 16.91
C ILE A 438 7.22 6.26 16.84
N ASN A 439 7.00 7.25 17.72
CA ASN A 439 5.79 8.08 17.70
C ASN A 439 5.62 8.86 16.40
N TRP A 440 6.70 9.37 15.80
CA TRP A 440 6.65 10.04 14.50
C TRP A 440 6.25 9.09 13.38
N ILE A 441 6.82 7.88 13.36
CA ILE A 441 6.46 6.86 12.37
C ILE A 441 5.02 6.37 12.57
N MET A 442 4.56 6.24 13.81
CA MET A 442 3.16 5.90 14.12
C MET A 442 2.20 7.01 13.66
N ALA A 443 2.55 8.28 13.85
CA ALA A 443 1.78 9.41 13.32
C ALA A 443 1.67 9.33 11.79
N LEU A 444 2.77 9.02 11.10
CA LEU A 444 2.77 8.79 9.65
C LEU A 444 1.86 7.60 9.25
N ALA A 445 1.82 6.54 10.04
CA ALA A 445 0.90 5.42 9.82
C ALA A 445 -0.57 5.83 9.93
N PHE A 446 -0.93 6.64 10.92
CA PHE A 446 -2.29 7.18 11.05
C PHE A 446 -2.65 8.08 9.87
N PHE A 447 -1.75 8.98 9.46
CA PHE A 447 -1.97 9.82 8.27
C PHE A 447 -2.09 8.98 6.99
N SER A 448 -1.32 7.90 6.88
CA SER A 448 -1.39 6.97 5.75
C SER A 448 -2.75 6.26 5.68
N VAL A 449 -3.27 5.76 6.82
CA VAL A 449 -4.61 5.15 6.87
C VAL A 449 -5.68 6.18 6.52
N LEU A 450 -5.60 7.38 7.09
CA LEU A 450 -6.51 8.47 6.77
C LEU A 450 -6.49 8.80 5.27
N TYR A 451 -5.31 8.90 4.68
CA TYR A 451 -5.10 9.12 3.26
C TYR A 451 -5.78 8.04 2.42
N MET A 452 -5.57 6.75 2.72
CA MET A 452 -6.22 5.64 2.02
C MET A 452 -7.74 5.65 2.15
N MET A 453 -8.26 6.02 3.32
CA MET A 453 -9.70 6.19 3.53
C MET A 453 -10.27 7.34 2.68
N ILE A 454 -9.59 8.49 2.64
CA ILE A 454 -10.02 9.63 1.80
C ILE A 454 -10.04 9.22 0.32
N LEU A 455 -9.00 8.54 -0.15
CA LEU A 455 -8.92 8.08 -1.54
C LEU A 455 -10.05 7.11 -1.92
N THR A 456 -10.32 6.12 -1.07
CA THR A 456 -11.33 5.07 -1.35
C THR A 456 -12.77 5.58 -1.27
N GLN A 457 -13.01 6.63 -0.48
CA GLN A 457 -14.30 7.32 -0.39
C GLN A 457 -14.45 8.40 -1.48
N ALA A 458 -13.36 8.90 -2.06
CA ALA A 458 -13.39 9.90 -3.11
C ALA A 458 -14.20 9.42 -4.32
N GLY A 459 -15.22 10.19 -4.69
CA GLY A 459 -16.07 9.88 -5.84
C GLY A 459 -17.20 8.87 -5.58
N LYS A 460 -17.41 8.40 -4.34
CA LYS A 460 -18.69 7.78 -3.99
C LYS A 460 -19.79 8.83 -4.11
N LYS A 461 -20.77 8.59 -4.99
CA LYS A 461 -21.97 9.44 -5.04
C LYS A 461 -22.64 9.35 -3.66
N LYS A 462 -22.92 10.49 -3.05
CA LYS A 462 -23.83 10.57 -1.91
C LYS A 462 -25.08 9.77 -2.30
N PRO A 463 -25.59 8.85 -1.48
CA PRO A 463 -26.79 8.11 -1.83
C PRO A 463 -27.87 9.12 -2.22
N SER A 464 -28.31 9.04 -3.47
CA SER A 464 -29.40 9.85 -4.01
C SER A 464 -30.68 9.31 -3.37
N GLY A 465 -30.92 9.69 -2.12
CA GLY A 465 -31.94 9.10 -1.27
C GLY A 465 -32.05 9.72 0.13
N SER A 466 -31.31 10.79 0.44
CA SER A 466 -31.61 11.64 1.60
C SER A 466 -32.31 12.95 1.20
N ASN A 467 -33.08 12.95 0.10
CA ASN A 467 -34.22 13.84 0.03
C ASN A 467 -35.27 13.25 0.95
N GLY A 468 -35.16 13.59 2.24
CA GLY A 468 -36.12 13.24 3.27
C GLY A 468 -36.55 11.77 3.25
N VAL A 469 -35.95 10.96 4.12
CA VAL A 469 -36.79 10.01 4.88
C VAL A 469 -37.71 10.87 5.73
N SER A 470 -38.72 11.42 5.05
CA SER A 470 -40.08 11.57 5.46
C SER A 470 -40.21 11.81 6.96
N ALA A 471 -40.20 13.08 7.36
CA ALA A 471 -40.92 13.52 8.56
C ALA A 471 -42.36 12.94 8.60
N LYS A 472 -42.91 12.54 7.44
CA LYS A 472 -44.13 11.74 7.29
C LYS A 472 -44.03 10.31 7.84
N THR A 473 -42.90 9.60 7.81
CA THR A 473 -42.75 8.25 8.39
C THR A 473 -42.60 8.33 9.91
N TYR A 474 -41.88 9.32 10.43
CA TYR A 474 -41.79 9.56 11.87
C TYR A 474 -43.15 10.05 12.45
N ASN A 475 -43.86 10.91 11.71
CA ASN A 475 -45.22 11.32 12.08
C ASN A 475 -46.24 10.19 11.96
N ARG A 476 -46.10 9.27 11.00
CA ARG A 476 -47.02 8.13 10.83
C ARG A 476 -46.88 7.10 11.95
N VAL A 477 -45.67 6.93 12.49
CA VAL A 477 -45.43 6.08 13.68
C VAL A 477 -45.93 6.79 14.94
N ARG A 478 -45.70 8.10 15.07
CA ARG A 478 -46.20 8.89 16.21
C ARG A 478 -47.73 8.95 16.28
N THR A 479 -48.42 9.13 15.15
CA THR A 479 -49.89 9.09 15.11
C THR A 479 -50.47 7.70 15.39
N ARG A 480 -49.70 6.62 15.15
CA ARG A 480 -50.13 5.25 15.44
C ARG A 480 -50.00 4.92 16.94
N VAL A 481 -48.91 5.36 17.55
CA VAL A 481 -48.67 5.21 19.00
C VAL A 481 -49.64 6.10 19.81
N ASP A 482 -49.92 7.33 19.37
CA ASP A 482 -50.88 8.22 20.04
C ASP A 482 -52.36 7.77 19.85
N SER A 483 -52.66 6.95 18.83
CA SER A 483 -54.00 6.37 18.63
C SER A 483 -54.24 5.06 19.38
N GLU A 484 -53.18 4.29 19.68
CA GLU A 484 -53.28 3.05 20.45
C GLU A 484 -53.41 3.32 21.97
N ASP A 485 -52.96 4.48 22.45
CA ASP A 485 -52.99 4.85 23.87
C ASP A 485 -54.28 5.61 24.29
N ARG A 486 -55.19 5.89 23.34
CA ARG A 486 -56.50 6.51 23.60
C ARG A 486 -57.62 5.81 22.83
N GLY A 487 -58.00 4.59 23.24
CA GLY A 487 -59.15 3.97 22.61
C GLY A 487 -59.48 2.56 23.05
N GLN A 488 -60.08 2.45 24.23
CA GLN A 488 -61.15 1.50 24.55
C GLN A 488 -60.78 0.00 24.70
N SER A 489 -60.86 -0.40 25.97
CA SER A 489 -61.34 -1.71 26.40
C SER A 489 -62.55 -2.17 25.59
N LEU A 490 -62.39 -3.17 24.72
CA LEU A 490 -63.52 -3.88 24.14
C LEU A 490 -63.28 -5.40 24.19
N SER A 491 -64.36 -6.07 24.59
CA SER A 491 -64.49 -7.45 25.03
C SER A 491 -64.32 -8.46 23.89
N ARG A 492 -63.95 -9.68 24.25
CA ARG A 492 -63.60 -10.84 23.41
C ARG A 492 -64.77 -11.47 22.63
N SER A 493 -65.81 -10.70 22.29
CA SER A 493 -67.04 -11.20 21.64
C SER A 493 -67.26 -10.74 20.20
N ASP A 494 -66.43 -9.86 19.64
CA ASP A 494 -66.69 -9.28 18.30
C ASP A 494 -65.90 -9.95 17.15
N ILE A 495 -65.43 -11.19 17.36
CA ILE A 495 -64.59 -11.93 16.38
C ILE A 495 -65.39 -12.61 15.26
N GLU A 496 -66.73 -12.63 15.29
CA GLU A 496 -67.52 -13.38 14.30
C GLU A 496 -68.57 -12.51 13.59
N MET A 497 -68.19 -11.49 12.81
CA MET A 497 -69.13 -10.93 11.81
C MET A 497 -68.54 -10.12 10.64
N SER A 498 -67.24 -10.22 10.32
CA SER A 498 -66.64 -9.48 9.19
C SER A 498 -66.11 -10.39 8.05
N GLY A 499 -66.44 -11.68 8.07
CA GLY A 499 -66.08 -12.66 7.03
C GLY A 499 -67.07 -12.76 5.86
N PHE A 500 -68.03 -11.85 5.73
CA PHE A 500 -69.09 -11.90 4.71
C PHE A 500 -69.36 -10.48 4.20
N MET A 501 -68.55 -9.98 3.26
CA MET A 501 -68.88 -8.95 2.25
C MET A 501 -67.58 -8.40 1.65
N GLU A 502 -67.05 -9.08 0.65
CA GLU A 502 -66.21 -8.46 -0.41
C GLU A 502 -66.04 -9.49 -1.55
N LEU A 503 -67.16 -9.82 -2.17
CA LEU A 503 -67.27 -10.29 -3.56
C LEU A 503 -68.39 -9.45 -4.18
N GLU A 504 -68.10 -8.87 -5.35
CA GLU A 504 -68.86 -7.86 -6.10
C GLU A 504 -68.63 -6.40 -5.69
N GLU A 505 -67.59 -5.78 -6.25
CA GLU A 505 -67.72 -4.77 -7.33
C GLU A 505 -66.40 -4.56 -8.08
#